data_AF-A0A6B8W2N1-F1
#
_entry.id   AF-A0A6B8W2N1-F1
#
_cell.length_a   1.000
_cell.length_b   1.000
_cell.length_c   1.000
_cell.angle_alpha   90.00
_cell.angle_beta   90.00
_cell.angle_gamma   90.00
#
_symmetry.space_group_name_H-M   'P 1'
#
loop_
_entity.id
_entity.type
_entity.pdbx_description
1 polymer ?
#
loop_
_entity_poly.entity_id
_entity_poly.type
_entity_poly.pdbx_seq_one_letter_code
_entity_poly.pdbx_strand_id
1 'polypeptide(L)'
;MSNQNGLFTSGTEDFSAKVNSIPLSDVDTHGAGQGSIGNLISDATAQMSSLFRAEVELAKTEIAGEAKKGAIGGGLFGVAGVIALYSSFFFFFFVAELLSTWLDRWAAFLIVFLVMVVMAAGLAFFGYKKVKKISAPKKTIDSVSDLKHLVPGQATKKLEAKNRGMYS
;
A
#
# COMPACT_ATOMS: atom_id res chain seq x y z
N MET A 1 -53.36 -17.14 48.24
CA MET A 1 -52.32 -17.99 48.83
C MET A 1 -51.00 -17.26 48.67
N SER A 2 -50.31 -16.99 49.77
CA SER A 2 -49.03 -16.27 49.87
C SER A 2 -47.86 -17.24 50.03
N ASN A 3 -46.74 -16.99 49.35
CA ASN A 3 -45.39 -17.42 49.73
C ASN A 3 -44.41 -16.50 48.97
N GLN A 4 -43.67 -15.54 49.54
CA GLN A 4 -42.65 -15.50 50.61
C GLN A 4 -41.34 -16.27 50.32
N ASN A 5 -40.25 -15.48 50.37
CA ASN A 5 -38.86 -15.79 50.72
C ASN A 5 -38.00 -16.55 49.69
N GLY A 6 -36.74 -16.20 49.44
CA GLY A 6 -35.81 -15.19 49.96
C GLY A 6 -34.65 -15.09 48.94
N LEU A 7 -33.98 -13.94 48.76
CA LEU A 7 -32.72 -13.57 49.44
C LEU A 7 -31.77 -14.75 49.75
N PHE A 8 -30.46 -14.49 49.58
CA PHE A 8 -29.30 -15.41 49.57
C PHE A 8 -29.07 -15.99 48.16
N THR A 9 -27.94 -15.82 47.49
CA THR A 9 -26.58 -15.65 47.96
C THR A 9 -25.74 -14.97 46.87
N SER A 10 -24.88 -14.06 47.30
CA SER A 10 -23.76 -13.52 46.55
C SER A 10 -22.85 -14.66 46.09
N GLY A 11 -22.92 -15.01 44.81
CA GLY A 11 -21.89 -15.80 44.17
C GLY A 11 -20.64 -14.93 44.04
N THR A 12 -19.71 -15.08 44.98
CA THR A 12 -18.30 -14.74 44.81
C THR A 12 -17.72 -15.68 43.76
N GLU A 13 -18.03 -15.43 42.50
CA GLU A 13 -17.17 -15.86 41.41
C GLU A 13 -15.93 -14.97 41.55
N ASP A 14 -14.88 -15.53 42.15
CA ASP A 14 -13.54 -14.97 42.13
C ASP A 14 -13.15 -14.84 40.66
N PHE A 15 -13.47 -13.68 40.08
CA PHE A 15 -12.88 -13.23 38.84
C PHE A 15 -11.38 -13.06 39.11
N SER A 16 -10.65 -14.16 38.95
CA SER A 16 -9.21 -14.14 38.79
C SER A 16 -8.94 -13.45 37.46
N ALA A 17 -8.93 -12.11 37.49
CA ALA A 17 -8.34 -11.32 36.45
C ALA A 17 -6.92 -11.86 36.28
N LYS A 18 -6.69 -12.62 35.21
CA LYS A 18 -5.36 -13.03 34.81
C LYS A 18 -4.66 -11.77 34.30
N VAL A 19 -4.28 -10.93 35.25
CA VAL A 19 -3.37 -9.83 35.06
C VAL A 19 -2.11 -10.50 34.57
N ASN A 20 -1.80 -10.31 33.29
CA ASN A 20 -0.42 -10.45 32.83
C ASN A 20 0.34 -9.42 33.64
N SER A 21 0.80 -9.82 34.82
CA SER A 21 1.79 -9.09 35.58
C SER A 21 2.97 -9.02 34.65
N ILE A 22 3.10 -7.87 33.99
CA ILE A 22 4.31 -7.48 33.28
C ILE A 22 5.42 -7.87 34.24
N PRO A 23 6.32 -8.80 33.85
CA PRO A 23 7.45 -9.09 34.70
C PRO A 23 8.15 -7.75 34.88
N LEU A 24 8.12 -7.23 36.10
CA LEU A 24 9.04 -6.20 36.54
C LEU A 24 10.41 -6.89 36.56
N SER A 25 10.93 -7.17 35.37
CA SER A 25 12.37 -7.09 35.19
C SER A 25 12.63 -5.62 35.41
N ASP A 26 13.25 -5.30 36.54
CA ASP A 26 13.82 -4.00 36.77
C ASP A 26 14.50 -3.60 35.45
N VAL A 27 13.94 -2.62 34.74
CA VAL A 27 14.77 -1.83 33.84
C VAL A 27 15.88 -1.38 34.77
N ASP A 28 17.10 -1.83 34.52
CA ASP A 28 18.28 -1.48 35.29
C ASP A 28 18.35 0.05 35.37
N THR A 29 17.65 0.64 36.34
CA THR A 29 17.81 2.02 36.74
C THR A 29 19.14 2.00 37.48
N HIS A 30 20.21 2.03 36.70
CA HIS A 30 21.56 2.16 37.19
C HIS A 30 21.53 3.33 38.17
N GLY A 31 21.74 3.04 39.46
CA GLY A 31 21.66 4.04 40.52
C GLY A 31 22.46 5.28 40.14
N ALA A 32 21.93 6.46 40.51
CA ALA A 32 22.48 7.77 40.19
C ALA A 32 24.02 7.77 40.34
N GLY A 33 24.72 7.75 39.20
CA GLY A 33 26.18 7.79 39.13
C GLY A 33 26.91 6.61 38.46
N GLN A 34 26.23 5.55 37.98
CA GLN A 34 26.91 4.36 37.43
C GLN A 34 26.62 4.03 35.95
N GLY A 35 25.75 4.78 35.28
CA GLY A 35 25.61 4.70 33.82
C GLY A 35 26.76 5.41 33.12
N SER A 36 27.72 4.66 32.56
CA SER A 36 28.68 5.21 31.60
C SER A 36 27.93 5.96 30.49
N ILE A 37 28.48 7.03 29.93
CA ILE A 37 27.94 7.73 28.74
C ILE A 37 27.65 6.72 27.61
N GLY A 38 28.43 5.63 27.53
CA GLY A 38 28.19 4.52 26.60
C GLY A 38 26.86 3.79 26.81
N ASN A 39 26.39 3.63 28.05
CA ASN A 39 25.11 2.97 28.35
C ASN A 39 23.93 3.87 27.95
N LEU A 40 23.99 5.18 28.22
CA LEU A 40 22.94 6.11 27.78
C LEU A 40 22.80 6.17 26.25
N ILE A 41 23.93 6.15 25.53
CA ILE A 41 23.93 6.12 24.07
C ILE A 41 23.39 4.78 23.55
N SER A 42 23.75 3.67 24.20
CA SER A 42 23.22 2.34 23.88
C SER A 42 21.70 2.29 24.04
N ASP A 43 21.17 2.78 25.17
CA ASP A 43 19.74 2.77 25.47
C ASP A 43 18.95 3.71 24.55
N ALA A 44 19.47 4.90 24.27
CA ALA A 44 18.87 5.84 23.32
C ALA A 44 18.83 5.24 21.89
N THR A 45 19.89 4.53 21.48
CA THR A 45 19.95 3.87 20.17
C THR A 45 18.98 2.68 20.10
N ALA A 46 18.82 1.93 21.20
CA ALA A 46 17.85 0.84 21.31
C ALA A 46 16.40 1.35 21.21
N GLN A 47 16.08 2.47 21.87
CA GLN A 47 14.75 3.10 21.79
C GLN A 47 14.46 3.71 20.41
N MET A 48 15.46 4.34 19.79
CA MET A 48 15.31 4.82 18.42
C MET A 48 15.06 3.65 17.45
N SER A 49 15.76 2.52 17.65
CA SER A 49 15.56 1.31 16.85
C SER A 49 14.17 0.70 17.05
N SER A 50 13.62 0.74 18.27
CA SER A 50 12.27 0.24 18.54
C SER A 50 11.18 1.12 17.94
N LEU A 51 11.31 2.45 18.01
CA LEU A 51 10.41 3.39 17.35
C LEU A 51 10.43 3.20 15.83
N PHE A 52 11.61 3.11 15.23
CA PHE A 52 11.74 2.91 13.79
C PHE A 52 11.10 1.59 13.34
N ARG A 53 11.28 0.52 14.12
CA ARG A 53 10.62 -0.77 13.86
C ARG A 53 9.09 -0.64 13.96
N ALA A 54 8.59 0.05 14.98
CA ALA A 54 7.16 0.25 15.18
C ALA A 54 6.52 1.07 14.05
N GLU A 55 7.20 2.11 13.56
CA GLU A 55 6.70 2.93 12.46
C GLU A 55 6.73 2.17 11.12
N VAL A 56 7.75 1.33 10.89
CA VAL A 56 7.78 0.40 9.76
C VAL A 56 6.68 -0.64 9.85
N GLU A 57 6.40 -1.19 11.03
CA GLU A 57 5.32 -2.16 11.23
C GLU A 57 3.95 -1.51 10.96
N LEU A 58 3.72 -0.31 11.49
CA LEU A 58 2.51 0.45 11.24
C LEU A 58 2.34 0.76 9.75
N ALA A 59 3.36 1.33 9.10
CA ALA A 59 3.36 1.61 7.67
C ALA A 59 3.11 0.34 6.85
N LYS A 60 3.69 -0.79 7.25
CA LYS A 60 3.44 -2.08 6.59
C LYS A 60 1.98 -2.51 6.71
N THR A 61 1.34 -2.32 7.87
CA THR A 61 -0.08 -2.66 8.04
C THR A 61 -1.00 -1.76 7.23
N GLU A 62 -0.71 -0.46 7.18
CA GLU A 62 -1.47 0.52 6.41
C GLU A 62 -1.34 0.25 4.91
N ILE A 63 -0.10 0.11 4.41
CA ILE A 63 0.18 -0.23 3.01
C ILE A 63 -0.42 -1.59 2.64
N ALA A 64 -0.37 -2.60 3.53
CA ALA A 64 -0.99 -3.90 3.25
C ALA A 64 -2.52 -3.80 3.12
N GLY A 65 -3.15 -2.96 3.96
CA GLY A 65 -4.59 -2.68 3.87
C GLY A 65 -4.96 -2.00 2.55
N GLU A 66 -4.22 -0.97 2.16
CA GLU A 66 -4.42 -0.27 0.88
C GLU A 66 -4.14 -1.16 -0.33
N ALA A 67 -3.04 -1.90 -0.31
CA ALA A 67 -2.68 -2.85 -1.36
C ALA A 67 -3.74 -3.92 -1.54
N LYS A 68 -4.32 -4.44 -0.44
CA LYS A 68 -5.41 -5.41 -0.51
C LYS A 68 -6.67 -4.82 -1.15
N LYS A 69 -7.05 -3.59 -0.77
CA LYS A 69 -8.19 -2.90 -1.39
C LYS A 69 -7.94 -2.66 -2.88
N GLY A 70 -6.73 -2.22 -3.24
CA GLY A 70 -6.30 -2.04 -4.62
C GLY A 70 -6.31 -3.35 -5.42
N ALA A 71 -5.86 -4.46 -4.82
CA ALA A 71 -5.85 -5.77 -5.44
C ALA A 71 -7.27 -6.32 -5.67
N ILE A 72 -8.17 -6.18 -4.69
CA ILE A 72 -9.57 -6.59 -4.83
C ILE A 72 -10.26 -5.72 -5.89
N GLY A 73 -10.11 -4.39 -5.80
CA GLY A 73 -10.67 -3.46 -6.77
C GLY A 73 -10.16 -3.73 -8.18
N GLY A 74 -8.84 -3.88 -8.34
CA GLY A 74 -8.21 -4.23 -9.61
C GLY A 74 -8.65 -5.59 -10.15
N GLY A 75 -8.80 -6.60 -9.28
CA GLY A 75 -9.31 -7.92 -9.64
C GLY A 75 -10.76 -7.87 -10.14
N LEU A 76 -11.64 -7.17 -9.41
CA LEU A 76 -13.04 -6.98 -9.80
C LEU A 76 -13.16 -6.21 -11.12
N PHE A 77 -12.39 -5.13 -11.30
CA PHE A 77 -12.35 -4.40 -12.56
C PHE A 77 -11.80 -5.25 -13.70
N GLY A 78 -10.82 -6.12 -13.45
CA GLY A 78 -10.31 -7.09 -14.41
C GLY A 78 -11.41 -8.05 -14.87
N VAL A 79 -12.12 -8.68 -13.92
CA VAL A 79 -13.25 -9.58 -14.22
C VAL A 79 -14.36 -8.85 -14.97
N ALA A 80 -14.75 -7.65 -14.51
CA ALA A 80 -15.77 -6.83 -15.17
C ALA A 80 -15.35 -6.45 -16.60
N GLY A 81 -14.08 -6.11 -16.81
CA GLY A 81 -13.53 -5.80 -18.13
C GLY A 81 -13.59 -7.00 -19.08
N VAL A 82 -13.25 -8.21 -18.60
CA VAL A 82 -13.37 -9.45 -19.38
C VAL A 82 -14.83 -9.72 -19.74
N ILE A 83 -15.75 -9.63 -18.79
CA ILE A 83 -17.19 -9.81 -19.03
C ILE A 83 -17.70 -8.80 -20.05
N ALA A 84 -17.35 -7.52 -19.91
CA ALA A 84 -17.74 -6.48 -20.85
C ALA A 84 -17.17 -6.73 -22.26
N LEU A 85 -15.92 -7.19 -22.36
CA LEU A 85 -15.27 -7.50 -23.64
C LEU A 85 -16.00 -8.63 -24.37
N TYR A 86 -16.28 -9.75 -23.70
CA TYR A 86 -17.04 -10.86 -24.29
C TYR A 86 -18.49 -10.48 -24.57
N SER A 87 -19.14 -9.73 -23.68
CA SER A 87 -20.53 -9.28 -23.86
C SER A 87 -20.67 -8.33 -25.06
N SER A 88 -19.64 -7.52 -25.33
CA SER A 88 -19.61 -6.60 -26.46
C SER A 88 -19.79 -7.33 -27.80
N PHE A 89 -19.22 -8.53 -27.95
CA PHE A 89 -19.41 -9.35 -29.15
C PHE A 89 -20.90 -9.66 -29.38
N PHE A 90 -21.59 -10.18 -28.35
CA PHE A 90 -23.02 -10.47 -28.42
C PHE A 90 -23.86 -9.21 -28.63
N PHE A 91 -23.47 -8.09 -28.00
CA PHE A 91 -24.16 -6.82 -28.15
C PHE A 91 -24.14 -6.32 -29.61
N PHE A 92 -22.98 -6.35 -30.28
CA PHE A 92 -22.91 -5.93 -31.68
C PHE A 92 -23.63 -6.89 -32.63
N PHE A 93 -23.61 -8.20 -32.34
CA PHE A 93 -24.45 -9.16 -33.06
C PHE A 93 -25.94 -8.86 -32.90
N PHE A 94 -26.38 -8.58 -31.67
CA PHE A 94 -27.76 -8.17 -31.39
C PHE A 94 -28.13 -6.89 -32.15
N VAL A 95 -27.27 -5.87 -32.15
CA VAL A 95 -27.51 -4.63 -32.90
C VAL A 95 -27.61 -4.90 -34.40
N ALA A 96 -26.73 -5.72 -34.97
CA ALA A 96 -26.77 -6.07 -36.38
C ALA A 96 -28.05 -6.84 -36.75
N GLU A 97 -28.46 -7.80 -35.91
CA GLU A 97 -29.70 -8.55 -36.13
C GLU A 97 -30.94 -7.65 -35.94
N LEU A 98 -30.92 -6.71 -34.99
CA LEU A 98 -31.97 -5.72 -34.81
C LEU A 98 -32.12 -4.82 -36.04
N LEU A 99 -31.01 -4.31 -36.58
CA LEU A 99 -30.99 -3.54 -37.85
C LEU A 99 -31.50 -4.36 -39.04
N SER A 100 -31.27 -5.67 -39.04
CA SER A 100 -31.74 -6.56 -40.11
C SER A 100 -33.27 -6.69 -40.19
N THR A 101 -34.03 -6.17 -39.22
CA THR A 101 -35.49 -6.09 -39.31
C THR A 101 -35.98 -5.04 -40.31
N TRP A 102 -35.17 -4.02 -40.62
CA TRP A 102 -35.50 -2.96 -41.59
C TRP A 102 -34.61 -2.96 -42.84
N LEU A 103 -33.50 -3.69 -42.82
CA LEU A 103 -32.45 -3.68 -43.85
C LEU A 103 -32.08 -5.12 -44.23
N ASP A 104 -31.51 -5.30 -45.43
CA ASP A 104 -30.88 -6.56 -45.77
C ASP A 104 -29.82 -6.95 -44.74
N ARG A 105 -29.79 -8.23 -44.37
CA ARG A 105 -28.91 -8.73 -43.31
C ARG A 105 -27.44 -8.39 -43.57
N TRP A 106 -26.97 -8.52 -44.82
CA TRP A 106 -25.59 -8.19 -45.16
C TRP A 106 -25.27 -6.69 -44.94
N ALA A 107 -26.22 -5.80 -45.24
CA ALA A 107 -26.04 -4.36 -45.10
C ALA A 107 -26.05 -3.93 -43.62
N ALA A 108 -26.93 -4.54 -42.81
CA ALA A 108 -26.97 -4.31 -41.37
C ALA A 108 -25.63 -4.64 -40.69
N PHE A 109 -25.04 -5.81 -41.00
CA PHE A 109 -23.74 -6.21 -40.47
C PHE A 109 -22.61 -5.29 -40.96
N LEU A 110 -22.64 -4.85 -42.22
CA LEU A 110 -21.65 -3.91 -42.75
C LEU A 110 -21.71 -2.56 -42.03
N ILE A 111 -22.91 -2.03 -41.76
CA ILE A 111 -23.08 -0.76 -41.03
C ILE A 111 -22.50 -0.89 -39.61
N VAL A 112 -22.83 -1.96 -38.89
CA VAL A 112 -22.31 -2.18 -37.53
C VAL A 112 -20.79 -2.31 -37.54
N PHE A 113 -20.23 -3.02 -38.52
CA PHE A 113 -18.78 -3.12 -38.69
C PHE A 113 -18.12 -1.74 -38.89
N LEU A 114 -18.67 -0.88 -39.75
CA LEU A 114 -18.15 0.47 -39.95
C LEU A 114 -18.20 1.31 -38.67
N VAL A 115 -19.30 1.21 -37.90
CA VAL A 115 -19.42 1.86 -36.58
C VAL A 115 -18.33 1.39 -35.63
N MET A 116 -18.05 0.08 -35.58
CA MET A 116 -16.98 -0.48 -34.75
C MET A 116 -15.60 0.04 -35.16
N VAL A 117 -15.31 0.15 -36.46
CA VAL A 117 -14.04 0.70 -36.97
C VAL A 117 -13.87 2.16 -36.56
N VAL A 118 -14.91 2.98 -36.69
CA VAL A 118 -14.90 4.39 -36.27
C VAL A 118 -14.66 4.51 -34.76
N MET A 119 -15.37 3.70 -33.97
CA MET A 119 -15.21 3.68 -32.52
C MET A 119 -13.79 3.25 -32.11
N ALA A 120 -13.26 2.20 -32.75
CA ALA A 120 -11.89 1.72 -32.51
C ALA A 120 -10.85 2.77 -32.87
N ALA A 121 -10.98 3.45 -34.02
CA ALA A 121 -10.09 4.53 -34.42
C ALA A 121 -10.13 5.70 -33.43
N GLY A 122 -11.32 6.07 -32.95
CA GLY A 122 -11.50 7.09 -31.91
C GLY A 122 -10.81 6.72 -30.61
N LEU A 123 -11.07 5.52 -30.08
CA LEU A 123 -10.46 5.03 -28.84
C LEU A 123 -8.93 4.93 -28.97
N ALA A 124 -8.42 4.40 -30.09
CA ALA A 124 -6.99 4.31 -30.36
C ALA A 124 -6.34 5.70 -30.40
N PHE A 125 -6.99 6.68 -31.02
CA PHE A 125 -6.48 8.05 -31.08
C PHE A 125 -6.45 8.73 -29.70
N PHE A 126 -7.52 8.59 -28.91
CA PHE A 126 -7.56 9.11 -27.54
C PHE A 126 -6.54 8.42 -26.63
N GLY A 127 -6.42 7.09 -26.75
CA GLY A 127 -5.42 6.30 -26.04
C GLY A 127 -4.00 6.75 -26.39
N TYR A 128 -3.70 6.90 -27.68
CA TYR A 128 -2.41 7.41 -28.15
C TYR A 128 -2.11 8.81 -27.58
N LYS A 129 -3.08 9.73 -27.59
CA LYS A 129 -2.93 11.05 -26.98
C LYS A 129 -2.66 11.00 -25.48
N LYS A 130 -3.30 10.08 -24.75
CA LYS A 130 -3.06 9.89 -23.31
C LYS A 130 -1.66 9.34 -23.06
N VAL A 131 -1.26 8.29 -23.77
CA VAL A 131 0.08 7.69 -23.63
C VAL A 131 1.16 8.70 -23.98
N LYS A 132 1.00 9.49 -25.05
CA LYS A 132 1.96 10.53 -25.44
C LYS A 132 2.12 11.64 -24.39
N LYS A 133 1.10 11.87 -23.55
CA LYS A 133 1.18 12.84 -22.44
C LYS A 133 1.87 12.29 -21.20
N ILE A 134 2.05 10.96 -21.09
CA ILE A 134 2.82 10.36 -20.00
C ILE A 134 4.30 10.66 -20.25
N SER A 135 4.82 11.69 -19.59
CA SER A 135 6.25 11.97 -19.57
C SER A 135 6.94 11.02 -18.60
N ALA A 136 8.13 10.53 -18.95
CA ALA A 136 8.97 9.75 -18.03
C ALA A 136 9.19 10.53 -16.71
N PRO A 137 9.29 9.87 -15.55
CA PRO A 137 9.49 10.53 -14.26
C PRO A 137 10.91 11.11 -14.17
N LYS A 138 11.11 12.27 -14.83
CA LYS A 138 12.42 12.93 -14.99
C LYS A 138 13.10 13.18 -13.64
N LYS A 139 12.35 13.70 -12.66
CA LYS A 139 12.87 13.98 -11.31
C LYS A 139 13.43 12.75 -10.61
N THR A 140 12.78 11.60 -10.73
CA THR A 140 13.25 10.34 -10.15
C THR A 140 14.51 9.85 -10.86
N ILE A 141 14.56 9.98 -12.19
CA ILE A 141 15.74 9.62 -12.98
C ILE A 141 16.93 10.53 -12.61
N ASP A 142 16.68 11.85 -12.50
CA ASP A 142 17.68 12.86 -12.12
C ASP A 142 18.24 12.57 -10.72
N SER A 143 17.37 12.30 -9.73
CA SER A 143 17.83 11.96 -8.36
C SER A 143 18.63 10.66 -8.33
N VAL A 144 18.25 9.64 -9.11
CA VAL A 144 19.02 8.38 -9.19
C VAL A 144 20.34 8.58 -9.93
N SER A 145 20.40 9.45 -10.94
CA SER A 145 21.67 9.80 -11.59
C SER A 145 22.59 10.60 -10.69
N ASP A 146 22.07 11.53 -9.90
CA ASP A 146 22.85 12.29 -8.92
C ASP A 146 23.44 11.35 -7.85
N LEU A 147 22.67 10.36 -7.39
CA LEU A 147 23.14 9.34 -6.46
C LEU A 147 24.26 8.46 -7.04
N LYS A 148 24.26 8.19 -8.35
CA LYS A 148 25.38 7.47 -9.01
C LYS A 148 26.67 8.29 -9.06
N HIS A 149 26.56 9.62 -9.08
CA HIS A 149 27.72 10.52 -9.07
C HIS A 149 28.34 10.69 -7.67
N LEU A 150 27.62 10.31 -6.62
CA LEU A 150 28.15 10.29 -5.26
C LEU A 150 28.77 8.92 -4.97
N VAL A 151 30.08 8.82 -5.19
CA VAL A 151 30.85 7.62 -4.77
C VAL A 151 30.73 7.45 -3.25
N PRO A 152 30.17 6.34 -2.75
CA PRO A 152 30.07 6.06 -1.32
C PRO A 152 31.47 6.10 -0.68
N GLY A 153 31.63 6.86 0.40
CA GLY A 153 32.89 6.95 1.14
C GLY A 153 33.78 8.17 0.82
N GLN A 154 33.47 8.98 -0.20
CA GLN A 154 34.20 10.25 -0.46
C GLN A 154 33.98 11.28 0.67
N ALA A 155 32.74 11.39 1.17
CA ALA A 155 32.43 12.26 2.31
C ALA A 155 33.19 11.82 3.57
N THR A 156 33.25 10.51 3.83
CA THR A 156 34.00 9.92 4.95
C THR A 156 35.50 10.17 4.82
N LYS A 157 36.08 9.97 3.62
CA LYS A 157 37.50 10.25 3.34
C LYS A 157 37.86 11.72 3.51
N LYS A 158 36.99 12.66 3.09
CA LYS A 158 37.22 14.10 3.28
C LYS A 158 37.13 14.51 4.75
N LEU A 159 36.24 13.90 5.52
CA LEU A 159 36.15 14.13 6.98
C LEU A 159 37.38 13.58 7.70
N GLU A 160 37.85 12.40 7.33
CA GLU A 160 39.04 11.76 7.89
C GLU A 160 40.33 12.54 7.55
N ALA A 161 40.46 13.01 6.31
CA ALA A 161 41.57 13.85 5.87
C ALA A 161 41.60 15.23 6.56
N LYS A 162 40.44 15.84 6.79
CA LYS A 162 40.32 17.13 7.50
C LYS A 162 40.69 17.00 8.98
N ASN A 163 40.35 15.87 9.61
CA ASN A 163 40.61 15.66 11.04
C ASN A 163 42.10 15.35 11.32
N ARG A 164 42.82 14.73 10.38
CA ARG A 164 44.27 14.46 10.51
C ARG A 164 45.15 15.71 10.60
N GLY A 165 44.69 16.87 10.14
CA GLY A 165 45.44 18.14 10.21
C GLY A 165 45.25 18.92 11.51
N MET A 166 44.40 18.48 12.43
CA MET A 166 44.07 19.21 13.67
C MET A 166 44.81 18.68 14.91
N TYR A 167 45.64 17.64 14.75
CA TYR A 167 46.39 16.98 15.84
C TYR A 167 47.92 17.05 15.67
N SER A 168 48.45 17.94 14.83
CA SER A 168 49.89 18.19 14.67
C SER A 168 50.29 19.54 15.24
#